data_AF-A0AAV8AAR8-F1
#
_entry.id   AF-A0AAV8AAR8-F1
#
_cell.length_a   1.000
_cell.length_b   1.000
_cell.length_c   1.000
_cell.angle_alpha   90.00
_cell.angle_beta   90.00
_cell.angle_gamma   90.00
#
_symmetry.space_group_name_H-M   'P 1'
#
loop_
_entity.id
_entity.type
_entity.pdbx_description
1 polymer ?
#
loop_
_entity_poly.entity_id
_entity_poly.type
_entity_poly.pdbx_seq_one_letter_code
_entity_poly.pdbx_strand_id
1 'polypeptide(L)'
;MVEKYLKNLPSQNLLSSEKIINQNREFIIYVELQNTNKYSKINKLDHENFLIQKLHKLALSTSKKKRKFQFYSNTNQIDGFETKKEKEKEKEKGKEKEKDGKKEKDTQKQIEKEKEKEKEKEKEKEKEKKKEKEKLKKEKEIEKTKKNEKKNEKEKEKMKEKQKKRVQPQEKTTETKIEKVYGKRKNDQNQKKTKTNKQKQKETVYKKRKKEKEKEKSKEEDKDQSKEKEKEKQTKKQTNKNYTFQLFDSFGFSNFEVQRPKIPRLLRSSSERSANSDFFKSSKKKQLQKTYGDHKKKHQRKIQKKTKKKKKKSKFPTASQLRRKKNVELKKILSDFGLRVSGRKEELVQRILCNSDLILFE
;
A
#
# COMPACT_ATOMS: atom_id res chain seq x y z
N MET A 1 33.70 44.58 -17.65
CA MET A 1 33.18 45.58 -18.61
C MET A 1 31.65 45.62 -18.67
N VAL A 2 30.93 44.50 -18.57
CA VAL A 2 29.45 44.46 -18.64
C VAL A 2 28.75 45.21 -17.49
N GLU A 3 29.32 45.21 -16.27
CA GLU A 3 28.71 45.88 -15.11
C GLU A 3 28.77 47.43 -15.15
N LYS A 4 29.72 48.02 -15.90
CA LYS A 4 29.79 49.49 -16.05
C LYS A 4 28.71 50.03 -16.99
N TYR A 5 28.25 49.22 -17.94
CA TYR A 5 27.19 49.60 -18.89
C TYR A 5 25.79 49.54 -18.28
N LEU A 6 25.56 48.70 -17.27
CA LEU A 6 24.24 48.54 -16.63
C LEU A 6 23.85 49.70 -15.70
N LYS A 7 24.79 50.55 -15.28
CA LYS A 7 24.52 51.66 -14.36
C LYS A 7 23.99 52.95 -15.02
N ASN A 8 24.06 53.07 -16.35
CA ASN A 8 23.66 54.28 -17.07
C ASN A 8 22.39 54.13 -17.92
N LEU A 9 21.60 53.05 -17.72
CA LEU A 9 20.34 52.89 -18.45
C LEU A 9 19.22 53.68 -17.75
N PRO A 10 18.43 54.48 -18.48
CA PRO A 10 17.36 55.30 -17.92
C PRO A 10 16.28 54.44 -17.26
N SER A 11 15.93 54.80 -16.03
CA SER A 11 15.05 54.07 -15.10
C SER A 11 13.61 53.85 -15.60
N GLN A 12 13.20 54.48 -16.71
CA GLN A 12 11.86 54.34 -17.27
C GLN A 12 11.63 53.06 -18.08
N ASN A 13 12.68 52.28 -18.40
CA ASN A 13 12.54 51.02 -19.14
C ASN A 13 12.51 49.75 -18.27
N LEU A 14 12.68 49.87 -16.95
CA LEU A 14 12.76 48.71 -16.04
C LEU A 14 11.43 47.95 -15.93
N LEU A 15 10.29 48.65 -15.98
CA LEU A 15 8.95 48.06 -15.97
C LEU A 15 8.67 47.18 -17.21
N SER A 16 9.27 47.49 -18.36
CA SER A 16 9.14 46.65 -19.56
C SER A 16 9.98 45.37 -19.44
N SER A 17 11.17 45.48 -18.84
CA SER A 17 12.09 44.36 -18.67
C SER A 17 11.55 43.31 -17.69
N GLU A 18 10.88 43.71 -16.61
CA GLU A 18 10.22 42.77 -15.69
C GLU A 18 9.05 42.03 -16.34
N LYS A 19 8.26 42.71 -17.19
CA LYS A 19 7.18 42.07 -17.95
C LYS A 19 7.73 41.02 -18.93
N ILE A 20 8.82 41.34 -19.64
CA ILE A 20 9.49 40.41 -20.56
C ILE A 20 10.10 39.22 -19.80
N ILE A 21 10.73 39.47 -18.66
CA ILE A 21 11.30 38.40 -17.81
C ILE A 21 10.18 37.48 -17.28
N ASN A 22 9.05 38.04 -16.87
CA ASN A 22 7.91 37.25 -16.38
C ASN A 22 7.24 36.45 -17.51
N GLN A 23 7.06 37.03 -18.70
CA GLN A 23 6.55 36.31 -19.86
C GLN A 23 7.48 35.15 -20.27
N ASN A 24 8.80 35.38 -20.27
CA ASN A 24 9.77 34.33 -20.56
C ASN A 24 9.77 33.23 -19.48
N ARG A 25 9.56 33.57 -18.21
CA ARG A 25 9.40 32.57 -17.14
C ARG A 25 8.15 31.73 -17.33
N GLU A 26 7.02 32.32 -17.66
CA GLU A 26 5.79 31.57 -17.93
C GLU A 26 5.94 30.65 -19.14
N PHE A 27 6.60 31.11 -20.20
CA PHE A 27 6.89 30.29 -21.38
C PHE A 27 7.79 29.09 -21.06
N ILE A 28 8.84 29.28 -20.25
CA ILE A 28 9.72 28.19 -19.82
C ILE A 28 8.95 27.16 -18.96
N ILE A 29 8.09 27.63 -18.04
CA ILE A 29 7.25 26.74 -17.22
C ILE A 29 6.27 25.96 -18.10
N TYR A 30 5.67 26.60 -19.11
CA TYR A 30 4.77 25.95 -20.06
C TYR A 30 5.46 24.86 -20.88
N VAL A 31 6.66 25.14 -21.41
CA VAL A 31 7.46 24.16 -22.17
C VAL A 31 7.90 22.99 -21.29
N GLU A 32 8.31 23.24 -20.04
CA GLU A 32 8.62 22.16 -19.08
C GLU A 32 7.39 21.30 -18.75
N LEU A 33 6.21 21.91 -18.56
CA LEU A 33 4.96 21.17 -18.31
C LEU A 33 4.59 20.28 -19.49
N GLN A 34 4.70 20.77 -20.73
CA GLN A 34 4.44 19.96 -21.92
C GLN A 34 5.44 18.79 -22.06
N ASN A 35 6.72 19.02 -21.72
CA ASN A 35 7.73 17.97 -21.72
C ASN A 35 7.47 16.90 -20.64
N THR A 36 7.02 17.27 -19.44
CA THR A 36 6.65 16.30 -18.41
C THR A 36 5.42 15.45 -18.77
N ASN A 37 4.46 16.02 -19.52
CA ASN A 37 3.31 15.27 -20.04
C ASN A 37 3.70 14.16 -21.02
N LYS A 38 4.82 14.32 -21.74
CA LYS A 38 5.36 13.31 -22.67
C LYS A 38 5.90 12.05 -21.95
N TYR A 39 6.22 12.15 -20.65
CA TYR A 39 6.71 11.03 -19.82
C TYR A 39 5.64 10.37 -18.93
N SER A 40 4.35 10.67 -19.15
CA SER A 40 3.21 10.20 -18.34
C SER A 40 2.88 8.69 -18.42
N LYS A 41 3.75 7.87 -19.02
CA LYS A 41 3.68 6.40 -18.91
C LYS A 41 4.25 5.86 -17.60
N ILE A 42 4.87 6.69 -16.78
CA ILE A 42 5.37 6.32 -15.45
C ILE A 42 4.23 6.47 -14.44
N ASN A 43 4.07 5.50 -13.53
CA ASN A 43 2.94 5.42 -12.57
C ASN A 43 2.66 6.79 -11.94
N LYS A 44 1.38 7.20 -11.89
CA LYS A 44 0.94 8.48 -11.28
C LYS A 44 1.52 8.70 -9.87
N LEU A 45 1.72 7.62 -9.10
CA LEU A 45 2.35 7.63 -7.77
C LEU A 45 3.83 8.05 -7.79
N ASP A 46 4.59 7.64 -8.81
CA ASP A 46 6.01 7.98 -8.93
C ASP A 46 6.19 9.44 -9.36
N HIS A 47 5.27 9.94 -10.19
CA HIS A 47 5.25 11.35 -10.59
C HIS A 47 4.89 12.28 -9.42
N GLU A 48 3.90 11.92 -8.61
CA GLU A 48 3.55 12.69 -7.39
C GLU A 48 4.73 12.71 -6.40
N ASN A 49 5.40 11.58 -6.18
CA ASN A 49 6.59 11.51 -5.33
C ASN A 49 7.76 12.35 -5.87
N PHE A 50 7.94 12.37 -7.19
CA PHE A 50 8.95 13.21 -7.85
C PHE A 50 8.67 14.71 -7.66
N LEU A 51 7.41 15.13 -7.84
CA LEU A 51 7.00 16.52 -7.61
C LEU A 51 7.18 16.93 -6.14
N ILE A 52 6.81 16.07 -5.19
CA ILE A 52 6.99 16.31 -3.76
C ILE A 52 8.48 16.46 -3.41
N GLN A 53 9.36 15.61 -3.95
CA GLN A 53 10.80 15.74 -3.75
C GLN A 53 11.36 17.04 -4.33
N LYS A 54 10.93 17.44 -5.55
CA LYS A 54 11.39 18.68 -6.18
C LYS A 54 10.95 19.91 -5.38
N LEU A 55 9.71 19.92 -4.90
CA LEU A 55 9.18 20.97 -4.00
C LEU A 55 9.96 21.06 -2.68
N HIS A 56 10.26 19.92 -2.05
CA HIS A 56 11.05 19.89 -0.81
C HIS A 56 12.47 20.44 -1.02
N LYS A 57 13.11 20.09 -2.15
CA LYS A 57 14.44 20.59 -2.50
C LYS A 57 14.44 22.11 -2.74
N LEU A 58 13.40 22.63 -3.39
CA LEU A 58 13.23 24.08 -3.58
C LEU A 58 13.03 24.79 -2.23
N ALA A 59 12.16 24.29 -1.36
CA ALA A 59 11.92 24.86 -0.03
C ALA A 59 13.20 24.92 0.84
N LEU A 60 14.02 23.86 0.79
CA LEU A 60 15.31 23.83 1.48
C LEU A 60 16.34 24.80 0.87
N SER A 61 16.29 25.03 -0.45
CA SER A 61 17.18 25.98 -1.12
C SER A 61 16.84 27.45 -0.79
N THR A 62 15.55 27.77 -0.66
CA THR A 62 15.09 29.12 -0.32
C THR A 62 15.32 29.47 1.15
N SER A 63 15.36 28.46 2.03
CA SER A 63 15.68 28.61 3.46
C SER A 63 17.13 29.08 3.69
N LYS A 64 18.09 28.63 2.88
CA LYS A 64 19.51 28.96 3.07
C LYS A 64 19.90 30.39 2.66
N LYS A 65 19.07 31.10 1.88
CA LYS A 65 19.37 32.47 1.42
C LYS A 65 18.88 33.59 2.34
N LYS A 66 18.04 33.31 3.35
CA LYS A 66 17.53 34.34 4.28
C LYS A 66 18.35 34.53 5.57
N ARG A 67 19.46 33.81 5.78
CA ARG A 67 20.32 33.94 6.99
C ARG A 67 21.69 34.57 6.78
N LYS A 68 21.94 35.23 5.64
CA LYS A 68 23.21 35.94 5.39
C LYS A 68 23.11 37.47 5.36
N PHE A 69 21.99 38.07 5.74
CA PHE A 69 21.79 39.52 5.59
C PHE A 69 21.41 40.29 6.87
N GLN A 70 21.80 39.82 8.06
CA GLN A 70 21.59 40.58 9.31
C GLN A 70 22.72 40.47 10.35
N PHE A 71 23.99 40.30 9.93
CA PHE A 71 25.13 40.26 10.86
C PHE A 71 26.22 41.30 10.51
N TYR A 72 25.81 42.53 10.19
CA TYR A 72 26.71 43.69 10.15
C TYR A 72 26.02 44.89 10.79
N SER A 73 26.02 44.95 12.11
CA SER A 73 26.00 46.19 12.90
C SER A 73 25.91 45.86 14.40
N ASN A 74 27.06 45.66 15.05
CA ASN A 74 27.39 46.15 16.40
C ASN A 74 28.54 45.33 17.00
N THR A 75 29.76 45.73 16.68
CA THR A 75 30.93 45.45 17.52
C THR A 75 31.75 46.72 17.57
N ASN A 76 31.37 47.62 18.49
CA ASN A 76 32.27 48.63 19.02
C ASN A 76 32.08 48.67 20.53
N GLN A 77 33.21 48.52 21.23
CA GLN A 77 33.47 48.90 22.62
C GLN A 77 32.70 48.16 23.72
N ILE A 78 33.28 47.04 24.19
CA ILE A 78 33.42 46.81 25.64
C ILE A 78 34.83 46.23 25.84
N ASP A 79 35.78 47.13 26.06
CA ASP A 79 37.10 46.81 26.59
C ASP A 79 37.01 46.67 28.11
N GLY A 80 37.77 45.70 28.63
CA GLY A 80 38.44 45.81 29.92
C GLY A 80 37.63 45.42 31.14
N PHE A 81 37.91 44.22 31.64
CA PHE A 81 37.99 43.76 33.04
C PHE A 81 37.32 42.40 33.19
N GLU A 82 38.13 41.33 33.31
CA GLU A 82 37.88 40.13 34.16
C GLU A 82 38.76 38.91 33.79
N THR A 83 39.96 39.10 33.26
CA THR A 83 40.94 38.01 33.17
C THR A 83 41.67 37.82 34.50
N LYS A 84 41.03 37.12 35.46
CA LYS A 84 41.75 36.42 36.57
C LYS A 84 40.94 35.36 37.34
N LYS A 85 39.62 35.27 37.17
CA LYS A 85 38.77 34.24 37.83
C LYS A 85 38.34 33.05 36.95
N GLU A 86 38.67 33.04 35.65
CA GLU A 86 38.27 31.94 34.75
C GLU A 86 39.24 30.75 34.71
N LYS A 87 40.50 30.91 35.13
CA LYS A 87 41.51 29.82 35.07
C LYS A 87 41.40 28.75 36.17
N GLU A 88 40.59 28.95 37.21
CA GLU A 88 40.33 27.92 38.24
C GLU A 88 39.14 27.01 37.91
N LYS A 89 38.12 27.50 37.18
CA LYS A 89 36.93 26.70 36.79
C LYS A 89 37.17 25.71 35.64
N GLU A 90 38.32 25.78 34.96
CA GLU A 90 38.67 24.83 33.89
C GLU A 90 39.27 23.51 34.42
N LYS A 91 39.90 23.51 35.60
CA LYS A 91 40.52 22.30 36.17
C LYS A 91 39.52 21.36 36.88
N GLU A 92 38.33 21.83 37.26
CA GLU A 92 37.26 20.95 37.80
C GLU A 92 36.45 20.24 36.70
N LYS A 93 36.30 20.85 35.51
CA LYS A 93 35.59 20.23 34.36
C LYS A 93 36.33 19.04 33.72
N GLY A 94 37.59 18.79 34.09
CA GLY A 94 38.38 17.67 33.58
C GLY A 94 38.03 16.31 34.22
N LYS A 95 37.58 16.30 35.48
CA LYS A 95 37.29 15.04 36.23
C LYS A 95 35.86 14.51 36.03
N GLU A 96 34.94 15.31 35.51
CA GLU A 96 33.57 14.87 35.23
C GLU A 96 33.43 14.19 33.87
N LYS A 97 34.22 14.61 32.86
CA LYS A 97 34.23 14.01 31.52
C LYS A 97 34.73 12.56 31.47
N GLU A 98 35.48 12.10 32.47
CA GLU A 98 36.01 10.72 32.50
C GLU A 98 35.01 9.71 33.07
N LYS A 99 34.05 10.13 33.90
CA LYS A 99 32.98 9.27 34.42
C LYS A 99 31.87 9.01 33.40
N ASP A 100 31.61 9.95 32.48
CA ASP A 100 30.59 9.76 31.44
C ASP A 100 31.05 8.82 30.31
N GLY A 101 32.34 8.82 29.96
CA GLY A 101 32.88 7.91 28.95
C GLY A 101 32.78 6.41 29.32
N LYS A 102 32.72 6.07 30.61
CA LYS A 102 32.50 4.68 31.06
C LYS A 102 31.05 4.22 30.92
N LYS A 103 30.07 5.10 31.14
CA LYS A 103 28.64 4.77 30.98
C LYS A 103 28.26 4.54 29.52
N GLU A 104 28.90 5.24 28.59
CA GLU A 104 28.63 5.12 27.15
C GLU A 104 29.16 3.80 26.56
N LYS A 105 30.32 3.31 27.03
CA LYS A 105 30.86 1.99 26.64
C LYS A 105 29.98 0.82 27.11
N ASP A 106 29.35 0.92 28.28
CA ASP A 106 28.43 -0.13 28.76
C ASP A 106 27.09 -0.12 28.01
N THR A 107 26.59 1.04 27.60
CA THR A 107 25.38 1.12 26.78
C THR A 107 25.61 0.59 25.36
N GLN A 108 26.77 0.84 24.76
CA GLN A 108 27.12 0.24 23.46
C GLN A 108 27.19 -1.29 23.53
N LYS A 109 27.80 -1.87 24.57
CA LYS A 109 27.84 -3.33 24.77
C LYS A 109 26.46 -3.95 24.96
N GLN A 110 25.51 -3.26 25.59
CA GLN A 110 24.12 -3.75 25.71
C GLN A 110 23.39 -3.70 24.35
N ILE A 111 23.58 -2.64 23.56
CA ILE A 111 22.96 -2.50 22.24
C ILE A 111 23.50 -3.56 21.26
N GLU A 112 24.78 -3.90 21.32
CA GLU A 112 25.35 -4.99 20.51
C GLU A 112 24.75 -6.35 20.89
N LYS A 113 24.64 -6.65 22.20
CA LYS A 113 23.99 -7.89 22.67
C LYS A 113 22.50 -7.99 22.28
N GLU A 114 21.76 -6.88 22.22
CA GLU A 114 20.38 -6.87 21.73
C GLU A 114 20.30 -7.12 20.23
N LYS A 115 21.16 -6.48 19.43
CA LYS A 115 21.23 -6.71 17.97
C LYS A 115 21.60 -8.15 17.62
N GLU A 116 22.44 -8.79 18.44
CA GLU A 116 22.80 -10.20 18.24
C GLU A 116 21.62 -11.14 18.51
N LYS A 117 20.88 -10.91 19.61
CA LYS A 117 19.64 -11.65 19.93
C LYS A 117 18.53 -11.43 18.89
N GLU A 118 18.46 -10.25 18.27
CA GLU A 118 17.48 -9.98 17.22
C GLU A 118 17.81 -10.73 15.91
N LYS A 119 19.11 -10.81 15.55
CA LYS A 119 19.58 -11.61 14.41
C LYS A 119 19.35 -13.11 14.59
N GLU A 120 19.47 -13.65 15.81
CA GLU A 120 19.14 -15.05 16.09
C GLU A 120 17.65 -15.35 15.89
N LYS A 121 16.76 -14.50 16.43
CA LYS A 121 15.31 -14.65 16.24
C LYS A 121 14.88 -14.54 14.78
N GLU A 122 15.60 -13.78 13.96
CA GLU A 122 15.32 -13.67 12.53
C GLU A 122 15.73 -14.94 11.77
N LYS A 123 16.90 -15.52 12.09
CA LYS A 123 17.34 -16.82 11.54
C LYS A 123 16.40 -17.97 11.90
N GLU A 124 15.83 -17.94 13.10
CA GLU A 124 14.87 -18.96 13.55
C GLU A 124 13.55 -18.89 12.77
N LYS A 125 13.00 -17.68 12.58
CA LYS A 125 11.79 -17.46 11.75
C LYS A 125 12.01 -17.85 10.28
N GLU A 126 13.24 -17.70 9.77
CA GLU A 126 13.55 -18.10 8.39
C GLU A 126 13.61 -19.63 8.24
N LYS A 127 14.17 -20.35 9.23
CA LYS A 127 14.13 -21.83 9.29
C LYS A 127 12.70 -22.35 9.36
N GLU A 128 11.82 -21.70 10.11
CA GLU A 128 10.42 -22.09 10.23
C GLU A 128 9.65 -21.93 8.90
N LYS A 129 9.86 -20.80 8.20
CA LYS A 129 9.28 -20.59 6.86
C LYS A 129 9.80 -21.58 5.81
N LYS A 130 11.06 -22.02 5.90
CA LYS A 130 11.59 -23.07 5.02
C LYS A 130 10.90 -24.42 5.27
N LYS A 131 10.72 -24.81 6.53
CA LYS A 131 9.98 -26.03 6.91
C LYS A 131 8.52 -26.01 6.42
N GLU A 132 7.84 -24.86 6.53
CA GLU A 132 6.45 -24.71 6.05
C GLU A 132 6.35 -24.84 4.52
N LYS A 133 7.27 -24.21 3.77
CA LYS A 133 7.33 -24.35 2.30
C LYS A 133 7.60 -25.78 1.85
N GLU A 134 8.41 -26.54 2.59
CA GLU A 134 8.71 -27.93 2.28
C GLU A 134 7.50 -28.85 2.50
N LYS A 135 6.78 -28.68 3.63
CA LYS A 135 5.53 -29.41 3.89
C LYS A 135 4.49 -29.17 2.79
N LEU A 136 4.36 -27.91 2.34
CA LEU A 136 3.42 -27.54 1.28
C LEU A 136 3.79 -28.14 -0.09
N LYS A 137 5.08 -28.33 -0.38
CA LYS A 137 5.54 -29.03 -1.59
C LYS A 137 5.20 -30.53 -1.52
N LYS A 138 5.46 -31.17 -0.38
CA LYS A 138 5.13 -32.59 -0.15
C LYS A 138 3.63 -32.86 -0.28
N GLU A 139 2.77 -32.00 0.26
CA GLU A 139 1.31 -32.13 0.10
C GLU A 139 0.86 -32.01 -1.36
N LYS A 140 1.44 -31.07 -2.13
CA LYS A 140 1.11 -30.90 -3.55
C LYS A 140 1.55 -32.09 -4.40
N GLU A 141 2.64 -32.77 -4.04
CA GLU A 141 3.07 -34.01 -4.71
C GLU A 141 2.13 -35.17 -4.40
N ILE A 142 1.74 -35.35 -3.13
CA ILE A 142 0.76 -36.38 -2.73
C ILE A 142 -0.60 -36.15 -3.43
N GLU A 143 -1.02 -34.89 -3.62
CA GLU A 143 -2.27 -34.60 -4.34
C GLU A 143 -2.17 -34.93 -5.84
N LYS A 144 -0.99 -34.75 -6.45
CA LYS A 144 -0.74 -35.12 -7.85
C LYS A 144 -0.73 -36.64 -8.05
N THR A 145 -0.11 -37.40 -7.16
CA THR A 145 -0.09 -38.87 -7.24
C THR A 145 -1.49 -39.45 -7.10
N LYS A 146 -2.28 -39.01 -6.11
CA LYS A 146 -3.69 -39.42 -5.95
C LYS A 146 -4.57 -39.09 -7.17
N LYS A 147 -4.30 -37.98 -7.88
CA LYS A 147 -5.02 -37.63 -9.12
C LYS A 147 -4.64 -38.54 -10.28
N ASN A 148 -3.39 -38.97 -10.36
CA ASN A 148 -2.93 -39.88 -11.40
C ASN A 148 -3.45 -41.31 -11.15
N GLU A 149 -3.46 -41.79 -9.91
CA GLU A 149 -4.08 -43.09 -9.56
C GLU A 149 -5.56 -43.14 -9.96
N LYS A 150 -6.34 -42.11 -9.61
CA LYS A 150 -7.77 -42.02 -10.01
C LYS A 150 -7.98 -41.94 -11.53
N LYS A 151 -6.99 -41.47 -12.30
CA LYS A 151 -7.06 -41.49 -13.77
C LYS A 151 -6.81 -42.89 -14.30
N ASN A 152 -5.78 -43.57 -13.79
CA ASN A 152 -5.43 -44.93 -14.19
C ASN A 152 -6.53 -45.93 -13.83
N GLU A 153 -7.18 -45.77 -12.68
CA GLU A 153 -8.31 -46.61 -12.26
C GLU A 153 -9.51 -46.49 -13.22
N LYS A 154 -9.86 -45.27 -13.62
CA LYS A 154 -10.92 -45.01 -14.62
C LYS A 154 -10.58 -45.52 -16.01
N GLU A 155 -9.30 -45.58 -16.35
CA GLU A 155 -8.84 -46.11 -17.64
C GLU A 155 -8.92 -47.64 -17.66
N LYS A 156 -8.54 -48.30 -16.56
CA LYS A 156 -8.74 -49.74 -16.36
C LYS A 156 -10.23 -50.13 -16.40
N GLU A 157 -11.10 -49.34 -15.79
CA GLU A 157 -12.56 -49.57 -15.82
C GLU A 157 -13.13 -49.52 -17.25
N LYS A 158 -12.70 -48.53 -18.05
CA LYS A 158 -13.11 -48.43 -19.47
C LYS A 158 -12.61 -49.59 -20.33
N MET A 159 -11.41 -50.12 -20.04
CA MET A 159 -10.87 -51.29 -20.74
C MET A 159 -11.69 -52.54 -20.42
N LYS A 160 -12.04 -52.77 -19.15
CA LYS A 160 -12.93 -53.86 -18.73
C LYS A 160 -14.33 -53.75 -19.36
N GLU A 161 -14.89 -52.55 -19.45
CA GLU A 161 -16.19 -52.33 -20.11
C GLU A 161 -16.13 -52.64 -21.62
N LYS A 162 -15.04 -52.27 -22.30
CA LYS A 162 -14.82 -52.60 -23.72
C LYS A 162 -14.67 -54.10 -23.96
N GLN A 163 -13.97 -54.82 -23.08
CA GLN A 163 -13.82 -56.28 -23.19
C GLN A 163 -15.16 -57.00 -23.01
N LYS A 164 -16.00 -56.61 -22.03
CA LYS A 164 -17.34 -57.21 -21.84
C LYS A 164 -18.25 -57.06 -23.06
N LYS A 165 -18.14 -55.97 -23.82
CA LYS A 165 -18.94 -55.76 -25.04
C LYS A 165 -18.47 -56.61 -26.23
N ARG A 166 -17.30 -57.23 -26.18
CA ARG A 166 -16.74 -58.03 -27.27
C ARG A 166 -17.10 -59.52 -27.20
N VAL A 167 -17.74 -59.96 -26.10
CA VAL A 167 -17.98 -61.40 -25.81
C VAL A 167 -19.47 -61.78 -25.90
N GLN A 168 -20.38 -60.90 -26.34
CA GLN A 168 -21.76 -61.34 -26.60
C GLN A 168 -21.88 -62.00 -27.99
N PRO A 169 -22.25 -63.28 -28.08
CA PRO A 169 -22.28 -64.03 -29.33
C PRO A 169 -23.42 -63.60 -30.25
N GLN A 170 -23.12 -63.66 -31.54
CA GLN A 170 -24.09 -63.56 -32.62
C GLN A 170 -24.92 -64.84 -32.67
N GLU A 171 -26.05 -64.85 -31.98
CA GLU A 171 -27.14 -65.76 -32.31
C GLU A 171 -28.42 -64.95 -32.45
N LYS A 172 -28.90 -64.82 -33.69
CA LYS A 172 -30.26 -65.21 -34.11
C LYS A 172 -30.64 -64.62 -35.47
N THR A 173 -30.77 -65.56 -36.39
CA THR A 173 -31.91 -65.80 -37.30
C THR A 173 -32.35 -64.70 -38.27
N THR A 174 -32.31 -65.11 -39.53
CA THR A 174 -32.74 -64.44 -40.75
C THR A 174 -34.25 -64.49 -40.89
N GLU A 175 -34.98 -63.60 -40.25
CA GLU A 175 -36.37 -63.29 -40.63
C GLU A 175 -36.75 -61.91 -40.08
N THR A 176 -37.56 -61.18 -40.82
CA THR A 176 -37.95 -59.76 -40.63
C THR A 176 -36.93 -58.70 -41.10
N LYS A 177 -36.73 -58.59 -42.42
CA LYS A 177 -35.92 -57.53 -43.06
C LYS A 177 -36.66 -56.20 -43.28
N ILE A 178 -37.99 -56.13 -43.15
CA ILE A 178 -38.76 -54.92 -43.49
C ILE A 178 -39.17 -54.09 -42.24
N GLU A 179 -39.38 -54.70 -41.08
CA GLU A 179 -39.79 -53.97 -39.86
C GLU A 179 -38.63 -53.36 -39.05
N LYS A 180 -37.41 -53.89 -39.20
CA LYS A 180 -36.20 -53.41 -38.47
C LYS A 180 -35.64 -52.06 -38.97
N VAL A 181 -36.10 -51.55 -40.12
CA VAL A 181 -35.63 -50.28 -40.68
C VAL A 181 -36.32 -49.07 -40.02
N TYR A 182 -37.60 -49.21 -39.63
CA TYR A 182 -38.35 -48.12 -38.99
C TYR A 182 -38.16 -48.03 -37.46
N GLY A 183 -37.87 -49.13 -36.77
CA GLY A 183 -37.57 -49.13 -35.33
C GLY A 183 -36.18 -48.58 -34.95
N LYS A 184 -35.17 -48.77 -35.81
CA LYS A 184 -33.79 -48.32 -35.54
C LYS A 184 -33.63 -46.79 -35.56
N ARG A 185 -34.36 -46.06 -36.41
CA ARG A 185 -34.27 -44.58 -36.50
C ARG A 185 -34.74 -43.86 -35.23
N LYS A 186 -35.75 -44.36 -34.51
CA LYS A 186 -36.23 -43.74 -33.26
C LYS A 186 -35.27 -43.97 -32.09
N ASN A 187 -34.58 -45.11 -32.05
CA ASN A 187 -33.65 -45.42 -30.97
C ASN A 187 -32.32 -44.64 -31.09
N ASP A 188 -31.84 -44.42 -32.31
CA ASP A 188 -30.63 -43.62 -32.57
C ASP A 188 -30.80 -42.14 -32.22
N GLN A 189 -32.01 -41.58 -32.38
CA GLN A 189 -32.31 -40.21 -31.96
C GLN A 189 -32.32 -40.05 -30.43
N ASN A 190 -32.85 -41.03 -29.69
CA ASN A 190 -32.86 -41.00 -28.23
C ASN A 190 -31.46 -41.21 -27.62
N GLN A 191 -30.62 -42.05 -28.24
CA GLN A 191 -29.21 -42.19 -27.82
C GLN A 191 -28.37 -40.94 -28.11
N LYS A 192 -28.63 -40.20 -29.22
CA LYS A 192 -27.98 -38.91 -29.47
C LYS A 192 -28.38 -37.85 -28.44
N LYS A 193 -29.67 -37.76 -28.07
CA LYS A 193 -30.16 -36.81 -27.05
C LYS A 193 -29.51 -37.05 -25.68
N THR A 194 -29.42 -38.30 -25.23
CA THR A 194 -28.80 -38.64 -23.93
C THR A 194 -27.29 -38.36 -23.88
N LYS A 195 -26.55 -38.64 -24.96
CA LYS A 195 -25.12 -38.29 -25.07
C LYS A 195 -24.89 -36.78 -25.00
N THR A 196 -25.69 -35.98 -25.69
CA THR A 196 -25.57 -34.51 -25.64
C THR A 196 -25.87 -33.94 -24.24
N ASN A 197 -26.83 -34.51 -23.50
CA ASN A 197 -27.15 -34.01 -22.16
C ASN A 197 -26.02 -34.32 -21.15
N LYS A 198 -25.42 -35.51 -21.23
CA LYS A 198 -24.27 -35.91 -20.41
C LYS A 198 -23.03 -35.03 -20.68
N GLN A 199 -22.84 -34.57 -21.92
CA GLN A 199 -21.75 -33.66 -22.27
C GLN A 199 -22.00 -32.24 -21.74
N LYS A 200 -23.24 -31.72 -21.84
CA LYS A 200 -23.64 -30.44 -21.23
C LYS A 200 -23.46 -30.42 -19.72
N GLN A 201 -23.81 -31.51 -19.03
CA GLN A 201 -23.58 -31.64 -17.58
C GLN A 201 -22.09 -31.63 -17.21
N LYS A 202 -21.23 -32.30 -17.99
CA LYS A 202 -19.77 -32.25 -17.77
C LYS A 202 -19.20 -30.85 -17.99
N GLU A 203 -19.68 -30.14 -19.00
CA GLU A 203 -19.22 -28.78 -19.31
C GLU A 203 -19.63 -27.77 -18.24
N THR A 204 -20.85 -27.89 -17.69
CA THR A 204 -21.32 -27.04 -16.58
C THR A 204 -20.51 -27.28 -15.30
N VAL A 205 -20.21 -28.54 -14.95
CA VAL A 205 -19.33 -28.87 -13.80
C VAL A 205 -17.92 -28.32 -14.00
N TYR A 206 -17.35 -28.42 -15.22
CA TYR A 206 -16.03 -27.86 -15.53
C TYR A 206 -16.01 -26.34 -15.39
N LYS A 207 -17.01 -25.63 -15.95
CA LYS A 207 -17.15 -24.17 -15.82
C LYS A 207 -17.29 -23.74 -14.35
N LYS A 208 -18.06 -24.48 -13.54
CA LYS A 208 -18.22 -24.20 -12.10
C LYS A 208 -16.90 -24.34 -11.35
N ARG A 209 -16.16 -25.44 -11.56
CA ARG A 209 -14.83 -25.67 -10.95
C ARG A 209 -13.79 -24.63 -11.39
N LYS A 210 -13.80 -24.21 -12.66
CA LYS A 210 -12.88 -23.17 -13.14
C LYS A 210 -13.15 -21.84 -12.43
N LYS A 211 -14.42 -21.47 -12.26
CA LYS A 211 -14.84 -20.25 -11.56
C LYS A 211 -14.52 -20.28 -10.06
N GLU A 212 -14.59 -21.45 -9.42
CA GLU A 212 -14.18 -21.63 -8.02
C GLU A 212 -12.66 -21.46 -7.86
N LYS A 213 -11.86 -22.06 -8.74
CA LYS A 213 -10.39 -21.87 -8.74
C LYS A 213 -9.97 -20.42 -8.96
N GLU A 214 -10.63 -19.71 -9.86
CA GLU A 214 -10.37 -18.28 -10.08
C GLU A 214 -10.70 -17.44 -8.82
N LYS A 215 -11.77 -17.79 -8.09
CA LYS A 215 -12.13 -17.15 -6.81
C LYS A 215 -11.16 -17.47 -5.68
N GLU A 216 -10.61 -18.68 -5.63
CA GLU A 216 -9.58 -19.04 -4.65
C GLU A 216 -8.30 -18.27 -4.92
N LYS A 217 -7.88 -18.22 -6.19
CA LYS A 217 -6.68 -17.47 -6.60
C LYS A 217 -6.80 -15.98 -6.28
N SER A 218 -7.96 -15.36 -6.51
CA SER A 218 -8.17 -13.95 -6.15
C SER A 218 -8.11 -13.70 -4.64
N LYS A 219 -8.62 -14.65 -3.81
CA LYS A 219 -8.54 -14.54 -2.35
C LYS A 219 -7.10 -14.68 -1.83
N GLU A 220 -6.26 -15.45 -2.52
CA GLU A 220 -4.84 -15.59 -2.18
C GLU A 220 -4.06 -14.32 -2.53
N GLU A 221 -4.30 -13.75 -3.71
CA GLU A 221 -3.73 -12.45 -4.13
C GLU A 221 -4.13 -11.31 -3.16
N ASP A 222 -5.39 -11.26 -2.70
CA ASP A 222 -5.84 -10.27 -1.71
C ASP A 222 -5.13 -10.42 -0.35
N LYS A 223 -4.83 -11.65 0.08
CA LYS A 223 -4.09 -11.92 1.33
C LYS A 223 -2.65 -11.45 1.23
N ASP A 224 -2.00 -11.67 0.09
CA ASP A 224 -0.61 -11.27 -0.12
C ASP A 224 -0.48 -9.75 -0.17
N GLN A 225 -1.39 -9.05 -0.87
CA GLN A 225 -1.43 -7.58 -0.85
C GLN A 225 -1.68 -7.00 0.55
N SER A 226 -2.50 -7.68 1.37
CA SER A 226 -2.73 -7.25 2.75
C SER A 226 -1.46 -7.36 3.59
N LYS A 227 -0.70 -8.46 3.45
CA LYS A 227 0.57 -8.66 4.15
C LYS A 227 1.63 -7.65 3.69
N GLU A 228 1.67 -7.34 2.41
CA GLU A 228 2.60 -6.35 1.85
C GLU A 228 2.33 -4.94 2.41
N LYS A 229 1.07 -4.51 2.43
CA LYS A 229 0.66 -3.22 3.03
C LYS A 229 0.97 -3.14 4.53
N GLU A 230 0.93 -4.25 5.25
CA GLU A 230 1.29 -4.29 6.66
C GLU A 230 2.80 -4.13 6.87
N LYS A 231 3.63 -4.79 6.05
CA LYS A 231 5.08 -4.60 6.03
C LYS A 231 5.46 -3.16 5.67
N GLU A 232 4.79 -2.56 4.68
CA GLU A 232 5.01 -1.17 4.30
C GLU A 232 4.68 -0.21 5.46
N LYS A 233 3.60 -0.46 6.22
CA LYS A 233 3.29 0.35 7.41
C LYS A 233 4.33 0.21 8.53
N GLN A 234 4.93 -0.98 8.69
CA GLN A 234 5.97 -1.19 9.70
C GLN A 234 7.28 -0.47 9.31
N THR A 235 7.69 -0.57 8.05
CA THR A 235 8.89 0.13 7.53
C THR A 235 8.72 1.65 7.57
N LYS A 236 7.52 2.19 7.25
CA LYS A 236 7.21 3.63 7.43
C LYS A 236 7.29 4.08 8.89
N LYS A 237 6.87 3.24 9.85
CA LYS A 237 7.01 3.55 11.29
C LYS A 237 8.47 3.57 11.74
N GLN A 238 9.32 2.67 11.22
CA GLN A 238 10.75 2.65 11.54
C GLN A 238 11.50 3.83 10.92
N THR A 239 11.24 4.13 9.65
CA THR A 239 11.87 5.28 8.97
C THR A 239 11.48 6.61 9.60
N ASN A 240 10.22 6.80 10.02
CA ASN A 240 9.83 8.00 10.77
C ASN A 240 10.58 8.13 12.11
N LYS A 241 10.79 7.02 12.84
CA LYS A 241 11.57 7.06 14.09
C LYS A 241 13.01 7.49 13.84
N ASN A 242 13.64 6.94 12.80
CA ASN A 242 15.00 7.29 12.43
C ASN A 242 15.11 8.76 11.97
N TYR A 243 14.13 9.26 11.23
CA TYR A 243 14.10 10.65 10.78
C TYR A 243 13.93 11.64 11.94
N THR A 244 13.07 11.33 12.93
CA THR A 244 12.99 12.13 14.16
C THR A 244 14.30 12.16 14.94
N PHE A 245 15.06 11.07 14.93
CA PHE A 245 16.37 11.00 15.61
C PHE A 245 17.42 11.84 14.87
N GLN A 246 17.49 11.71 13.54
CA GLN A 246 18.42 12.51 12.71
C GLN A 246 18.11 14.01 12.75
N LEU A 247 16.83 14.40 12.81
CA LEU A 247 16.46 15.80 13.00
C LEU A 247 16.92 16.32 14.36
N PHE A 248 16.83 15.51 15.42
CA PHE A 248 17.27 15.91 16.75
C PHE A 248 18.78 16.22 16.79
N ASP A 249 19.60 15.38 16.12
CA ASP A 249 21.04 15.60 16.01
C ASP A 249 21.39 16.81 15.12
N SER A 250 20.65 17.01 14.03
CA SER A 250 20.95 18.08 13.05
C SER A 250 20.63 19.49 13.54
N PHE A 251 19.70 19.63 14.48
CA PHE A 251 19.34 20.95 15.04
C PHE A 251 20.26 21.42 16.17
N GLY A 252 21.30 20.66 16.53
CA GLY A 252 22.26 21.09 17.54
C GLY A 252 21.60 21.34 18.90
N PHE A 253 20.52 20.62 19.23
CA PHE A 253 20.02 20.54 20.61
C PHE A 253 20.98 19.67 21.43
N SER A 254 22.23 20.11 21.55
CA SER A 254 23.18 19.56 22.51
C SER A 254 22.63 19.82 23.90
N ASN A 255 22.03 18.80 24.53
CA ASN A 255 21.63 18.73 25.93
C ASN A 255 21.42 20.10 26.58
N PHE A 256 20.52 20.91 26.03
CA PHE A 256 20.03 22.06 26.78
C PHE A 256 19.21 21.41 27.89
N GLU A 257 19.81 21.31 29.07
CA GLU A 257 19.12 20.93 30.28
C GLU A 257 17.99 21.93 30.41
N VAL A 258 16.82 21.55 29.89
CA VAL A 258 15.60 22.32 30.03
C VAL A 258 15.36 22.27 31.51
N GLN A 259 15.85 23.29 32.22
CA GLN A 259 15.36 23.65 33.54
C GLN A 259 13.86 23.79 33.36
N ARG A 260 13.15 22.69 33.61
CA ARG A 260 11.70 22.71 33.65
C ARG A 260 11.43 23.77 34.71
N PRO A 261 10.79 24.90 34.37
CA PRO A 261 10.44 25.88 35.39
C PRO A 261 9.71 25.08 36.46
N LYS A 262 10.20 25.18 37.71
CA LYS A 262 9.51 24.62 38.87
C LYS A 262 8.17 25.35 38.88
N ILE A 263 7.16 24.77 38.21
CA ILE A 263 5.79 25.27 38.29
C ILE A 263 5.51 25.21 39.79
N PRO A 264 5.33 26.37 40.47
CA PRO A 264 5.03 26.36 41.88
C PRO A 264 3.77 25.51 42.00
N ARG A 265 3.85 24.45 42.81
CA ARG A 265 2.68 23.72 43.25
C ARG A 265 1.80 24.76 43.90
N LEU A 266 0.80 25.26 43.15
CA LEU A 266 -0.27 26.05 43.72
C LEU A 266 -0.81 25.20 44.86
N LEU A 267 -0.60 25.70 46.08
CA LEU A 267 -1.09 25.13 47.31
C LEU A 267 -2.58 24.96 47.11
N ARG A 268 -2.98 23.72 46.85
CA ARG A 268 -4.37 23.31 46.86
C ARG A 268 -4.83 23.50 48.29
N SER A 269 -5.59 24.57 48.49
CA SER A 269 -6.14 24.98 49.77
C SER A 269 -6.74 23.79 50.49
N SER A 270 -6.18 23.53 51.67
CA SER A 270 -6.65 22.55 52.65
C SER A 270 -7.87 23.11 53.37
N SER A 271 -9.02 23.15 52.72
CA SER A 271 -10.31 23.35 53.38
C SER A 271 -11.32 22.43 52.72
N GLU A 272 -11.35 21.18 53.20
CA GLU A 272 -12.50 20.25 53.16
C GLU A 272 -11.98 18.86 53.59
N ARG A 273 -11.55 18.78 54.85
CA ARG A 273 -11.56 17.52 55.58
C ARG A 273 -12.97 17.36 56.16
N SER A 274 -13.89 16.82 55.37
CA SER A 274 -15.08 16.17 55.95
C SER A 274 -14.75 14.69 56.11
N ALA A 275 -14.57 14.29 57.36
CA ALA A 275 -14.54 12.91 57.80
C ALA A 275 -15.82 12.16 57.38
N ASN A 276 -15.71 10.82 57.34
CA ASN A 276 -16.76 9.83 57.11
C ASN A 276 -17.12 9.51 55.65
N SER A 277 -16.49 8.46 55.09
CA SER A 277 -17.23 7.40 54.36
C SER A 277 -16.30 6.25 53.91
N ASP A 278 -15.65 5.59 54.87
CA ASP A 278 -14.78 4.43 54.61
C ASP A 278 -15.48 3.06 54.68
N PHE A 279 -16.82 2.99 54.64
CA PHE A 279 -17.51 1.68 54.81
C PHE A 279 -18.37 1.19 53.64
N PHE A 280 -18.47 1.87 52.49
CA PHE A 280 -19.41 1.45 51.42
C PHE A 280 -18.92 1.57 49.96
N LYS A 281 -17.61 1.41 49.68
CA LYS A 281 -17.07 1.63 48.32
C LYS A 281 -16.39 0.43 47.64
N SER A 282 -16.64 -0.81 48.07
CA SER A 282 -16.10 -2.01 47.40
C SER A 282 -17.06 -2.69 46.39
N SER A 283 -18.39 -2.47 46.44
CA SER A 283 -19.33 -3.17 45.54
C SER A 283 -19.77 -2.37 44.30
N LYS A 284 -19.88 -1.03 44.36
CA LYS A 284 -20.35 -0.21 43.22
C LYS A 284 -19.29 0.06 42.14
N LYS A 285 -17.99 -0.07 42.45
CA LYS A 285 -16.90 0.19 41.49
C LYS A 285 -16.80 -0.88 40.38
N LYS A 286 -17.29 -2.10 40.63
CA LYS A 286 -17.37 -3.18 39.64
C LYS A 286 -18.56 -3.04 38.66
N GLN A 287 -19.61 -2.31 39.00
CA GLN A 287 -20.73 -2.04 38.07
C GLN A 287 -20.42 -0.88 37.12
N LEU A 288 -19.72 0.18 37.57
CA LEU A 288 -19.37 1.33 36.72
C LEU A 288 -18.29 1.03 35.66
N GLN A 289 -17.43 0.03 35.86
CA GLN A 289 -16.49 -0.38 34.80
C GLN A 289 -17.16 -1.20 33.68
N LYS A 290 -18.29 -1.87 33.94
CA LYS A 290 -19.05 -2.57 32.89
C LYS A 290 -19.76 -1.58 31.96
N THR A 291 -20.27 -0.46 32.48
CA THR A 291 -20.99 0.52 31.64
C THR A 291 -20.06 1.34 30.73
N TYR A 292 -18.86 1.70 31.18
CA TYR A 292 -17.89 2.44 30.34
C TYR A 292 -17.26 1.59 29.22
N GLY A 293 -17.14 0.27 29.40
CA GLY A 293 -16.66 -0.66 28.35
C GLY A 293 -17.65 -0.80 27.18
N ASP A 294 -18.94 -0.80 27.48
CA ASP A 294 -20.01 -0.97 26.49
C ASP A 294 -20.27 0.30 25.66
N HIS A 295 -20.11 1.49 26.24
CA HIS A 295 -20.19 2.74 25.49
C HIS A 295 -19.06 2.89 24.46
N LYS A 296 -17.83 2.45 24.78
CA LYS A 296 -16.68 2.49 23.85
C LYS A 296 -16.83 1.49 22.69
N LYS A 297 -17.35 0.28 22.96
CA LYS A 297 -17.69 -0.71 21.92
C LYS A 297 -18.87 -0.27 21.04
N LYS A 298 -19.91 0.37 21.59
CA LYS A 298 -21.01 0.95 20.81
C LYS A 298 -20.53 2.10 19.91
N HIS A 299 -19.60 2.93 20.39
CA HIS A 299 -19.06 4.03 19.58
C HIS A 299 -18.16 3.54 18.43
N GLN A 300 -17.31 2.52 18.65
CA GLN A 300 -16.54 1.88 17.57
C GLN A 300 -17.43 1.15 16.55
N ARG A 301 -18.51 0.48 16.99
CA ARG A 301 -19.49 -0.13 16.07
C ARG A 301 -20.27 0.93 15.26
N LYS A 302 -20.56 2.10 15.84
CA LYS A 302 -21.17 3.23 15.09
C LYS A 302 -20.19 3.85 14.08
N ILE A 303 -18.89 3.94 14.38
CA ILE A 303 -17.87 4.42 13.44
C ILE A 303 -17.68 3.41 12.28
N GLN A 304 -17.62 2.11 12.55
CA GLN A 304 -17.55 1.07 11.51
C GLN A 304 -18.84 0.94 10.68
N LYS A 305 -20.02 1.25 11.26
CA LYS A 305 -21.28 1.32 10.49
C LYS A 305 -21.36 2.60 9.64
N LYS A 306 -20.78 3.72 10.07
CA LYS A 306 -20.71 4.98 9.28
C LYS A 306 -19.67 4.94 8.15
N THR A 307 -18.63 4.12 8.23
CA THR A 307 -17.69 3.88 7.09
C THR A 307 -18.20 2.85 6.07
N LYS A 308 -19.31 2.16 6.36
CA LYS A 308 -20.14 1.50 5.34
C LYS A 308 -21.12 2.48 4.68
N LYS A 309 -20.76 3.77 4.57
CA LYS A 309 -21.37 4.66 3.58
C LYS A 309 -21.31 3.93 2.25
N LYS A 310 -22.48 3.56 1.73
CA LYS A 310 -22.70 2.89 0.45
C LYS A 310 -21.71 3.51 -0.54
N LYS A 311 -20.61 2.82 -0.85
CA LYS A 311 -19.76 3.21 -1.97
C LYS A 311 -20.71 3.16 -3.15
N LYS A 312 -21.17 4.33 -3.60
CA LYS A 312 -21.95 4.45 -4.83
C LYS A 312 -21.07 3.76 -5.85
N LYS A 313 -21.45 2.56 -6.28
CA LYS A 313 -20.67 1.79 -7.25
C LYS A 313 -20.52 2.76 -8.43
N SER A 314 -19.29 3.18 -8.72
CA SER A 314 -19.03 4.02 -9.88
C SER A 314 -19.69 3.30 -11.05
N LYS A 315 -20.62 3.97 -11.73
CA LYS A 315 -21.37 3.36 -12.85
C LYS A 315 -20.43 2.98 -14.00
N PHE A 316 -19.18 3.45 -13.96
CA PHE A 316 -18.18 3.15 -14.96
C PHE A 316 -17.71 1.69 -14.94
N PRO A 317 -17.71 1.03 -16.11
CA PRO A 317 -17.25 -0.34 -16.21
C PRO A 317 -15.74 -0.44 -15.92
N THR A 318 -15.34 -1.47 -15.18
CA THR A 318 -13.92 -1.76 -14.90
C THR A 318 -13.19 -2.17 -16.19
N ALA A 319 -11.87 -1.98 -16.27
CA ALA A 319 -11.04 -2.41 -17.39
C ALA A 319 -11.31 -3.86 -17.85
N SER A 320 -11.47 -4.78 -16.89
CA SER A 320 -11.78 -6.19 -17.17
C SER A 320 -13.16 -6.38 -17.81
N GLN A 321 -14.13 -5.52 -17.49
CA GLN A 321 -15.46 -5.56 -18.10
C GLN A 321 -15.40 -5.03 -19.53
N LEU A 322 -14.65 -3.94 -19.78
CA LEU A 322 -14.43 -3.40 -21.13
C LEU A 322 -13.71 -4.39 -22.05
N ARG A 323 -12.70 -5.11 -21.56
CA ARG A 323 -12.00 -6.16 -22.36
C ARG A 323 -12.92 -7.30 -22.79
N ARG A 324 -13.99 -7.58 -22.05
CA ARG A 324 -14.97 -8.63 -22.37
C ARG A 324 -16.01 -8.17 -23.41
N LYS A 325 -16.24 -6.86 -23.55
CA LYS A 325 -17.17 -6.31 -24.54
C LYS A 325 -16.69 -6.57 -25.97
N LYS A 326 -17.62 -6.66 -26.93
CA LYS A 326 -17.30 -6.77 -28.35
C LYS A 326 -16.77 -5.43 -28.88
N ASN A 327 -16.01 -5.46 -29.98
CA ASN A 327 -15.43 -4.26 -30.58
C ASN A 327 -16.52 -3.24 -30.97
N VAL A 328 -17.66 -3.71 -31.50
CA VAL A 328 -18.84 -2.89 -31.83
C VAL A 328 -19.38 -2.12 -30.62
N GLU A 329 -19.49 -2.78 -29.46
CA GLU A 329 -19.96 -2.13 -28.22
C GLU A 329 -18.98 -1.07 -27.72
N LEU A 330 -17.67 -1.32 -27.84
CA LEU A 330 -16.65 -0.35 -27.45
C LEU A 330 -16.68 0.89 -28.35
N LYS A 331 -16.87 0.70 -29.66
CA LYS A 331 -17.04 1.81 -30.60
C LYS A 331 -18.31 2.62 -30.33
N LYS A 332 -19.42 1.96 -29.98
CA LYS A 332 -20.65 2.64 -29.58
C LYS A 332 -20.42 3.54 -28.36
N ILE A 333 -19.80 3.00 -27.31
CA ILE A 333 -19.46 3.77 -26.10
C ILE A 333 -18.59 4.99 -26.45
N LEU A 334 -17.57 4.82 -27.30
CA LEU A 334 -16.71 5.93 -27.71
C LEU A 334 -17.46 6.96 -28.57
N SER A 335 -18.35 6.52 -29.45
CA SER A 335 -19.21 7.39 -30.25
C SER A 335 -20.17 8.20 -29.38
N ASP A 336 -20.75 7.58 -28.35
CA ASP A 336 -21.64 8.25 -27.39
C ASP A 336 -20.90 9.36 -26.61
N PHE A 337 -19.58 9.22 -26.42
CA PHE A 337 -18.71 10.23 -25.80
C PHE A 337 -18.03 11.19 -26.79
N GLY A 338 -18.35 11.13 -28.09
CA GLY A 338 -17.70 11.98 -29.10
C GLY A 338 -16.20 11.68 -29.30
N LEU A 339 -15.74 10.49 -28.92
CA LEU A 339 -14.33 10.09 -29.03
C LEU A 339 -14.06 9.31 -30.32
N ARG A 340 -12.84 9.44 -30.85
CA ARG A 340 -12.40 8.72 -32.06
C ARG A 340 -12.58 7.20 -31.92
N VAL A 341 -13.27 6.57 -32.89
CA VAL A 341 -13.65 5.13 -32.89
C VAL A 341 -12.71 4.20 -33.69
N SER A 342 -11.64 4.73 -34.28
CA SER A 342 -10.67 3.94 -35.05
C SER A 342 -9.63 3.26 -34.14
N GLY A 343 -9.13 2.10 -34.53
CA GLY A 343 -8.01 1.42 -33.84
C GLY A 343 -8.30 -0.02 -33.43
N ARG A 344 -7.28 -0.66 -32.84
CA ARG A 344 -7.39 -2.02 -32.29
C ARG A 344 -8.23 -2.03 -31.02
N LYS A 345 -8.79 -3.19 -30.66
CA LYS A 345 -9.67 -3.33 -29.48
C LYS A 345 -9.04 -2.78 -28.20
N GLU A 346 -7.76 -3.03 -27.98
CA GLU A 346 -7.03 -2.58 -26.80
C GLU A 346 -6.89 -1.06 -26.72
N GLU A 347 -6.68 -0.39 -27.87
CA GLU A 347 -6.62 1.07 -27.95
C GLU A 347 -7.97 1.69 -27.62
N LEU A 348 -9.07 1.09 -28.08
CA LEU A 348 -10.41 1.54 -27.72
C LEU A 348 -10.67 1.42 -26.21
N VAL A 349 -10.26 0.29 -25.60
CA VAL A 349 -10.37 0.10 -24.14
C VAL A 349 -9.52 1.12 -23.38
N GLN A 350 -8.29 1.36 -23.82
CA GLN A 350 -7.43 2.38 -23.21
C GLN A 350 -8.02 3.78 -23.33
N ARG A 351 -8.56 4.15 -24.50
CA ARG A 351 -9.21 5.44 -24.71
C ARG A 351 -10.40 5.65 -23.77
N ILE A 352 -11.24 4.63 -23.56
CA ILE A 352 -12.35 4.71 -22.60
C ILE A 352 -11.82 4.88 -21.16
N LEU A 353 -10.75 4.17 -20.78
CA LEU A 353 -10.17 4.25 -19.44
C LEU A 353 -9.44 5.57 -19.16
N CYS A 354 -8.75 6.13 -20.15
CA CYS A 354 -8.05 7.41 -19.99
C CYS A 354 -9.04 8.59 -19.87
N ASN A 355 -10.20 8.49 -20.51
CA ASN A 355 -11.22 9.54 -20.46
C ASN A 355 -12.30 9.29 -19.38
N SER A 356 -12.27 8.17 -18.66
CA SER A 356 -13.28 7.90 -17.63
C SER A 356 -13.27 8.92 -16.49
N ASP A 357 -12.11 9.54 -16.23
CA ASP A 357 -11.98 10.59 -15.22
C ASP A 357 -12.66 11.89 -15.68
N LEU A 358 -12.58 12.23 -16.97
CA LEU A 358 -13.25 13.41 -17.55
C LEU A 358 -14.78 13.24 -17.57
N ILE A 359 -15.24 12.03 -17.86
CA ILE A 359 -16.67 11.70 -17.97
C ILE A 359 -17.36 11.69 -16.59
N LEU A 360 -16.60 11.59 -15.48
CA LEU A 360 -17.19 11.61 -14.13
C LEU A 360 -17.46 13.03 -13.60
N PHE A 361 -17.06 14.07 -14.34
CA PHE A 361 -17.26 15.47 -13.94
C PHE A 361 -18.46 16.16 -14.63
N GLU A 362 -19.09 15.51 -15.61
CA GLU A 362 -20.45 15.84 -16.11
C GLU A 362 -21.50 15.01 -15.36
#